data_AF-A0A0C2HCC4-F1
#
_entry.id   AF-A0A0C2HCC4-F1
#
_cell.length_a   1.000
_cell.length_b   1.000
_cell.length_c   1.000
_cell.angle_alpha   90.00
_cell.angle_beta   90.00
_cell.angle_gamma   90.00
#
_symmetry.space_group_name_H-M   'P 1'
#
loop_
_entity.id
_entity.type
_entity.pdbx_description
1 polymer ?
#
loop_
_entity_poly.entity_id
_entity_poly.type
_entity_poly.pdbx_seq_one_letter_code
_entity_poly.pdbx_strand_id
1 'polypeptide(L)' 'MKALNYFTLVGIVGGAINISALVAIYRSSSFHNAFGMLCASHVISDIGFLLPHIFWAAPAEIM' A
#
# COMPACT_ATOMS: atom_id res chain seq x y z
N MET A 1 -14.10 2.57 -18.08
CA MET A 1 -13.31 1.32 -18.19
C MET A 1 -11.81 1.54 -18.03
N LYS A 2 -11.09 2.29 -18.89
CA LYS A 2 -9.62 2.49 -18.73
C LYS A 2 -9.16 3.09 -17.38
N ALA A 3 -9.89 4.06 -16.84
CA ALA A 3 -9.54 4.70 -15.56
C ALA A 3 -9.76 3.77 -14.35
N LEU A 4 -10.69 2.81 -14.47
CA LEU A 4 -11.02 1.87 -13.41
C LEU A 4 -9.91 0.80 -13.27
N ASN A 5 -9.35 0.35 -14.40
CA ASN A 5 -8.22 -0.59 -14.43
C ASN A 5 -6.97 0.02 -13.78
N TYR A 6 -6.82 1.34 -13.93
CA TYR A 6 -5.75 2.09 -13.29
C TYR A 6 -5.84 2.02 -11.76
N PHE A 7 -7.04 2.09 -11.18
CA PHE A 7 -7.21 2.00 -9.73
C PHE A 7 -6.87 0.61 -9.19
N THR A 8 -7.27 -0.45 -9.87
CA THR A 8 -6.91 -1.83 -9.49
C THR A 8 -5.39 -2.06 -9.58
N LEU A 9 -4.75 -1.59 -10.66
CA LEU A 9 -3.30 -1.66 -10.84
C LEU A 9 -2.54 -0.86 -9.77
N VAL A 10 -2.99 0.36 -9.46
CA VAL A 10 -2.43 1.18 -8.38
C VAL A 10 -2.59 0.48 -7.04
N GLY A 11 -3.75 -0.13 -6.78
CA GLY A 11 -4.02 -0.98 -5.61
C GLY A 11 -2.98 -2.08 -5.43
N ILE A 12 -2.78 -2.89 -6.47
CA ILE A 12 -1.88 -4.05 -6.42
C ILE A 12 -0.41 -3.62 -6.32
N VAL A 13 0.04 -2.73 -7.22
CA VAL A 13 1.45 -2.31 -7.28
C VAL A 13 1.81 -1.46 -6.07
N GLY A 14 0.97 -0.48 -5.72
CA GLY A 14 1.15 0.35 -4.54
C GLY A 14 1.13 -0.49 -3.26
N GLY A 15 0.24 -1.49 -3.17
CA GLY A 15 0.20 -2.42 -2.04
C GLY A 15 1.49 -3.22 -1.90
N ALA A 16 1.98 -3.82 -2.99
CA ALA A 16 3.23 -4.59 -2.98
C ALA A 16 4.44 -3.75 -2.56
N ILE A 17 4.54 -2.52 -3.08
CA ILE A 17 5.63 -1.59 -2.72
C ILE A 17 5.56 -1.24 -1.23
N ASN A 18 4.39 -0.85 -0.73
CA ASN A 18 4.23 -0.47 0.68
C ASN A 18 4.51 -1.64 1.63
N ILE A 19 4.05 -2.85 1.32
CA ILE A 19 4.37 -4.04 2.12
C ILE A 19 5.88 -4.30 2.14
N SER A 20 6.54 -4.20 0.98
CA SER A 20 8.01 -4.39 0.89
C SER A 20 8.78 -3.34 1.71
N ALA A 21 8.33 -2.08 1.67
CA ALA A 21 8.91 -0.99 2.46
C ALA A 21 8.70 -1.22 3.96
N LEU A 22 7.51 -1.67 4.38
CA LEU A 22 7.22 -2.00 5.77
C LEU A 22 8.14 -3.11 6.28
N VAL A 23 8.32 -4.18 5.51
CA VAL A 23 9.25 -5.28 5.84
C VAL A 23 10.69 -4.79 5.94
N ALA A 24 11.13 -3.92 5.03
CA ALA A 24 12.48 -3.34 5.06
C ALA A 24 12.70 -2.47 6.30
N ILE A 25 11.70 -1.68 6.70
CA ILE A 25 11.73 -0.86 7.93
C ILE A 25 11.84 -1.75 9.17
N TYR A 26 11.03 -2.80 9.28
CA TYR A 26 11.08 -3.69 10.45
C TYR A 26 12.39 -4.48 10.54
N ARG A 27 12.96 -4.89 9.40
CA ARG A 27 14.18 -5.71 9.36
C ARG A 27 15.45 -4.91 9.59
N SER A 28 15.48 -3.63 9.21
CA SER A 28 16.67 -2.80 9.36
C SER A 28 16.75 -2.18 10.75
N SER A 29 17.80 -2.52 11.50
CA SER A 29 18.07 -1.93 12.82
C SER A 29 18.32 -0.42 12.77
N SER A 30 18.75 0.12 11.62
CA SER A 30 18.89 1.56 11.41
C SER A 30 17.56 2.32 11.46
N PHE A 31 16.43 1.63 11.29
CA PHE A 31 15.08 2.21 11.38
C PHE A 31 14.39 1.95 12.73
N HIS A 32 15.05 1.36 13.72
CA HIS A 32 14.52 1.22 15.09
C HIS A 32 14.67 2.51 15.90
N ASN A 33 14.15 3.60 15.33
CA ASN A 33 14.14 4.93 15.94
C ASN A 33 12.79 5.60 15.65
N ALA A 34 12.58 6.80 16.22
CA ALA A 34 11.35 7.56 16.03
C ALA A 34 11.02 7.82 14.55
N PHE A 35 12.05 8.06 13.72
CA PHE A 35 11.87 8.27 12.28
C PHE A 35 11.36 7.01 11.57
N GLY A 36 11.95 5.85 11.84
CA GLY A 36 11.48 4.59 11.24
C GLY A 36 10.08 4.20 11.69
N MET A 37 9.70 4.50 12.94
CA MET A 37 8.30 4.32 13.38
C MET A 37 7.33 5.27 12.67
N LEU A 38 7.72 6.51 12.40
CA LEU A 38 6.92 7.44 11.60
C LEU A 38 6.76 6.94 10.16
N CYS A 39 7.85 6.45 9.54
CA CYS A 39 7.80 5.83 8.21
C CYS A 39 6.89 4.58 8.20
N ALA A 40 6.99 3.71 9.19
CA ALA A 40 6.12 2.54 9.30
C ALA A 40 4.64 2.95 9.41
N SER A 41 4.33 3.96 10.21
CA SER A 41 2.97 4.48 10.39
C SER A 41 2.40 5.04 9.08
N HIS A 42 3.20 5.77 8.32
CA HIS A 42 2.81 6.30 7.01
C HIS A 42 2.53 5.18 6.02
N VAL A 43 3.44 4.19 5.93
CA VAL A 43 3.29 3.05 5.02
C VAL A 43 2.07 2.20 5.38
N ILE A 44 1.77 2.01 6.67
CA ILE A 44 0.56 1.33 7.13
C ILE A 44 -0.70 2.09 6.71
N SER A 45 -0.68 3.42 6.85
CA SER A 45 -1.78 4.29 6.39
C SER A 45 -2.00 4.18 4.89
N ASP A 46 -0.92 4.15 4.09
CA ASP A 46 -1.00 3.98 2.64
C ASP A 46 -1.61 2.62 2.27
N ILE A 47 -1.21 1.53 2.94
CA ILE A 47 -1.83 0.20 2.75
C ILE A 47 -3.33 0.28 3.01
N GLY A 48 -3.76 0.94 4.09
CA GLY A 48 -5.17 1.15 4.40
C GLY A 48 -5.93 1.88 3.28
N PHE A 49 -5.30 2.90 2.68
CA PHE A 49 -5.87 3.66 1.55
C PHE A 49 -5.93 2.87 0.24
N LEU A 50 -5.03 1.91 0.05
CA LEU A 50 -5.00 1.04 -1.12
C LEU A 50 -6.06 -0.08 -1.06
N LEU A 51 -6.54 -0.45 0.13
CA LEU A 51 -7.57 -1.50 0.28
C LEU A 51 -8.88 -1.18 -0.47
N PRO A 52 -9.50 0.02 -0.36
CA PRO A 52 -10.67 0.37 -1.16
C PRO A 52 -10.43 0.29 -2.68
N HIS A 53 -9.22 0.60 -3.14
CA HIS A 53 -8.90 0.52 -4.56
C HIS A 53 -8.96 -0.91 -5.08
N ILE A 54 -8.64 -1.90 -4.24
CA ILE A 54 -8.74 -3.32 -4.61
C ILE A 54 -10.17 -3.84 -4.34
N PHE A 55 -10.71 -3.60 -3.14
CA PHE A 55 -11.97 -4.23 -2.72
C PHE A 55 -13.23 -3.55 -3.26
N TRP A 56 -13.16 -2.27 -3.64
CA TRP A 56 -14.31 -1.54 -4.19
C TRP A 56 -14.19 -1.37 -5.71
N ALA A 57 -13.02 -0.97 -6.22
CA ALA A 57 -12.86 -0.75 -7.65
C ALA A 57 -12.77 -2.06 -8.46
N ALA A 58 -12.12 -3.12 -7.94
CA ALA A 58 -12.00 -4.39 -8.67
C ALA A 58 -13.35 -5.10 -8.94
N PRO A 59 -14.28 -5.24 -7.98
CA PRO A 59 -15.59 -5.81 -8.29
C PRO A 59 -16.39 -4.91 -9.23
N ALA A 60 -16.25 -3.59 -9.14
CA ALA A 60 -16.85 -2.66 -10.11
C ALA A 60 -16.28 -2.80 -11.54
N GLU A 61 -15.16 -3.48 -11.74
CA GLU A 61 -14.61 -3.80 -13.08
C GLU A 61 -15.21 -5.06 -13.71
N ILE A 62 -15.68 -5.98 -12.86
CA ILE A 62 -16.19 -7.30 -13.26
C ILE A 62 -17.70 -7.26 -13.51
N MET A 63 -18.40 -6.30 -12.90
CA MET A 63 -19.83 -6.01 -13.10
C MET A 63 -20.06 -5.12 -14.32
#